data_AF-A0A442G8P8-F1
#
_entry.id   AF-A0A442G8P8-F1
#
_cell.length_a   1.000
_cell.length_b   1.000
_cell.length_c   1.000
_cell.angle_alpha   90.00
_cell.angle_beta   90.00
_cell.angle_gamma   90.00
#
_symmetry.space_group_name_H-M   'P 1'
#
loop_
_entity.id
_entity.type
_entity.pdbx_description
1 polymer ?
#
loop_
_entity_poly.entity_id
_entity_poly.type
_entity_poly.pdbx_seq_one_letter_code
_entity_poly.pdbx_strand_id
1 'polypeptide(L)'
;MGGSTEALGAFEHVRTFRWVGGQYTMTPTTPALPTSEGIYAFVAQGDVKYIGAAKNLHKRLSSYLRRQNKPTSTRPVHGLLQMELGNGPVEVFVRVFKERTTLYEDLPVDLVLGVEAGLISKLNPPWNRRGVGRVVVMEVPTTRGANVTFANEVE
;
A
#
# COMPACT_ATOMS: atom_id res chain seq x y z
N MET A 1 11.14 15.03 -2.05
CA MET A 1 11.83 13.74 -2.31
C MET A 1 10.81 12.65 -2.08
N GLY A 2 10.56 11.79 -3.07
CA GLY A 2 9.63 10.66 -2.91
C GLY A 2 10.21 9.62 -1.94
N GLY A 3 9.35 8.88 -1.25
CA GLY A 3 9.78 7.80 -0.36
C GLY A 3 10.31 6.59 -1.13
N SER A 4 11.45 6.03 -0.70
CA SER A 4 12.03 4.78 -1.21
C SER A 4 11.17 3.56 -0.87
N THR A 5 11.28 2.48 -1.66
CA THR A 5 10.63 1.18 -1.41
C THR A 5 10.95 0.58 -0.04
N GLU A 6 12.11 0.88 0.54
CA GLU A 6 12.49 0.42 1.88
C GLU A 6 11.47 0.81 2.95
N ALA A 7 10.81 1.96 2.77
CA ALA A 7 9.82 2.45 3.71
C ALA A 7 8.48 1.71 3.64
N LEU A 8 8.27 0.84 2.63
CA LEU A 8 7.13 -0.06 2.58
C LEU A 8 7.29 -1.26 3.53
N GLY A 9 8.50 -1.51 4.06
CA GLY A 9 8.75 -2.57 5.04
C GLY A 9 8.29 -3.94 4.54
N ALA A 10 7.29 -4.53 5.20
CA ALA A 10 6.82 -5.90 4.94
C ALA A 10 5.83 -6.04 3.76
N PHE A 11 5.80 -5.09 2.83
CA PHE A 11 5.02 -5.24 1.60
C PHE A 11 5.70 -6.23 0.65
N GLU A 12 4.90 -7.02 -0.04
CA GLU A 12 5.38 -8.02 -1.00
C GLU A 12 5.24 -7.49 -2.42
N HIS A 13 6.29 -7.63 -3.23
CA HIS A 13 6.22 -7.38 -4.67
C HIS A 13 5.39 -8.47 -5.33
N VAL A 14 4.22 -8.12 -5.87
CA VAL A 14 3.28 -9.08 -6.45
C VAL A 14 3.15 -8.97 -7.95
N ARG A 15 3.39 -7.81 -8.56
CA ARG A 15 3.14 -7.60 -9.99
C ARG A 15 4.03 -6.50 -10.55
N THR A 16 4.22 -6.52 -11.87
CA THR A 16 4.80 -5.39 -12.60
C THR A 16 3.94 -5.05 -13.80
N PHE A 17 3.50 -3.79 -13.90
CA PHE A 17 2.84 -3.25 -15.08
C PHE A 17 3.89 -2.84 -16.12
N ARG A 18 3.65 -3.20 -17.38
CA ARG A 18 4.54 -2.89 -18.52
C ARG A 18 3.74 -2.74 -19.80
N TRP A 19 4.28 -1.97 -20.75
CA TRP A 19 3.84 -2.00 -22.13
C TRP A 19 4.51 -3.16 -22.87
N VAL A 20 3.74 -4.08 -23.44
CA VAL A 20 4.23 -5.23 -24.21
C VAL A 20 3.36 -5.40 -25.45
N GLY A 21 3.96 -5.31 -26.64
CA GLY A 21 3.29 -5.67 -27.89
C GLY A 21 1.99 -4.91 -28.16
N GLY A 22 1.93 -3.60 -27.88
CA GLY A 22 0.76 -2.78 -28.18
C GLY A 22 -0.30 -2.71 -27.07
N GLN A 23 -0.04 -3.32 -25.91
CA GLN A 23 -0.97 -3.29 -24.77
C GLN A 23 -0.22 -3.22 -23.44
N TYR A 24 -0.87 -2.63 -22.43
CA TYR A 24 -0.41 -2.74 -21.06
C TYR A 24 -0.74 -4.13 -20.53
N THR A 25 0.27 -4.79 -19.98
CA THR A 25 0.18 -6.10 -19.34
C THR A 25 0.64 -6.03 -17.90
N MET A 26 0.34 -7.08 -17.15
CA MET A 26 0.78 -7.24 -15.77
C MET A 26 1.44 -8.59 -15.63
N THR A 27 2.75 -8.60 -15.43
CA THR A 27 3.49 -9.85 -15.23
C THR A 27 3.22 -10.35 -13.81
N PRO A 28 2.77 -11.61 -13.64
CA PRO A 28 2.64 -12.21 -12.33
C PRO A 28 4.02 -12.43 -11.70
N THR A 29 4.18 -12.05 -10.43
CA THR A 29 5.25 -12.56 -9.58
C THR A 29 4.67 -13.53 -8.53
N THR A 30 5.57 -14.18 -7.79
CA THR A 30 5.23 -14.94 -6.58
C THR A 30 5.48 -14.02 -5.38
N PRO A 31 4.49 -13.82 -4.49
CA PRO A 31 3.21 -14.55 -4.38
C PRO A 31 2.13 -14.06 -5.36
N ALA A 32 1.11 -14.91 -5.56
CA ALA A 32 -0.06 -14.56 -6.35
C ALA A 32 -0.81 -13.36 -5.76
N LEU A 33 -1.55 -12.64 -6.61
CA LEU A 33 -2.23 -11.44 -6.18
C LEU A 33 -3.41 -11.75 -5.25
N PRO A 34 -3.44 -11.21 -4.03
CA PRO A 34 -4.49 -11.54 -3.06
C PRO A 34 -5.87 -11.09 -3.52
N THR A 35 -6.90 -11.87 -3.18
CA THR A 35 -8.31 -11.51 -3.37
C THR A 35 -8.92 -10.84 -2.13
N SER A 36 -8.14 -10.67 -1.07
CA SER A 36 -8.52 -10.06 0.20
C SER A 36 -8.35 -8.53 0.20
N GLU A 37 -8.80 -7.92 1.29
CA GLU A 37 -8.58 -6.53 1.60
C GLU A 37 -7.11 -6.25 1.98
N GLY A 38 -6.62 -5.07 1.63
CA GLY A 38 -5.28 -4.65 1.98
C GLY A 38 -4.89 -3.33 1.33
N ILE A 39 -3.61 -3.01 1.48
CA ILE A 39 -2.98 -1.81 0.92
C ILE A 39 -2.10 -2.22 -0.26
N TYR A 40 -2.05 -1.39 -1.29
CA TYR A 40 -1.15 -1.53 -2.41
C TYR A 40 -0.36 -0.23 -2.64
N ALA A 41 0.84 -0.37 -3.18
CA ALA A 41 1.68 0.73 -3.61
C ALA A 41 2.10 0.57 -5.07
N PHE A 42 2.13 1.68 -5.80
CA PHE A 42 2.79 1.76 -7.10
C PHE A 42 4.16 2.38 -6.93
N VAL A 43 5.16 1.69 -7.47
CA VAL A 43 6.57 2.06 -7.39
C VAL A 43 7.10 2.18 -8.81
N ALA A 44 7.79 3.29 -9.10
CA ALA A 44 8.47 3.48 -10.36
C ALA A 44 9.86 4.02 -10.10
N GLN A 45 10.86 3.39 -10.71
CA GLN A 45 12.27 3.75 -10.54
C GLN A 45 12.71 3.78 -9.06
N GLY A 46 12.17 2.87 -8.24
CA GLY A 46 12.48 2.79 -6.80
C GLY A 46 11.69 3.75 -5.91
N ASP A 47 10.94 4.69 -6.46
CA ASP A 47 10.12 5.63 -5.69
C ASP A 47 8.67 5.16 -5.53
N VAL A 48 8.13 5.27 -4.32
CA VAL A 48 6.70 5.10 -4.07
C VAL A 48 5.93 6.29 -4.67
N LYS A 49 5.21 6.03 -5.74
CA LYS A 49 4.43 7.06 -6.45
C LYS A 49 3.00 7.19 -5.93
N TYR A 50 2.39 6.07 -5.52
CA TYR A 50 1.01 6.02 -5.04
C TYR A 50 0.79 4.95 -4.00
N ILE A 51 -0.10 5.21 -3.04
CA ILE A 51 -0.57 4.26 -2.04
C ILE A 51 -2.11 4.27 -2.06
N GLY A 52 -2.71 3.09 -1.98
CA GLY A 52 -4.15 2.96 -1.89
C GLY A 52 -4.60 1.72 -1.12
N ALA A 53 -5.79 1.77 -0.54
CA ALA A 53 -6.48 0.60 -0.01
C ALA A 53 -7.52 0.03 -0.98
N ALA A 54 -7.83 -1.26 -0.83
CA ALA A 54 -8.92 -1.93 -1.53
C ALA A 54 -9.46 -3.11 -0.72
N LYS A 55 -10.79 -3.31 -0.75
CA LYS A 55 -11.46 -4.50 -0.20
C LYS A 55 -11.15 -5.80 -0.95
N ASN A 56 -10.66 -5.69 -2.19
CA ASN A 56 -10.24 -6.81 -3.02
C ASN A 56 -9.10 -6.33 -3.92
N LEU A 57 -7.87 -6.67 -3.53
CA LEU A 57 -6.66 -6.23 -4.22
C LEU A 57 -6.63 -6.69 -5.68
N HIS A 58 -6.99 -7.95 -5.94
CA HIS A 58 -7.09 -8.50 -7.29
C HIS A 58 -7.97 -7.64 -8.22
N LYS A 59 -9.24 -7.45 -7.86
CA LYS A 59 -10.20 -6.66 -8.66
C LYS A 59 -9.72 -5.22 -8.84
N ARG A 60 -9.14 -4.61 -7.80
CA ARG A 60 -8.66 -3.22 -7.87
C ARG A 60 -7.52 -3.08 -8.88
N LEU A 61 -6.50 -3.94 -8.79
CA LEU A 61 -5.32 -3.88 -9.65
C LEU A 61 -5.62 -4.31 -11.09
N SER A 62 -6.47 -5.33 -11.28
CA SER A 62 -7.01 -5.65 -12.61
C SER A 62 -7.79 -4.47 -13.20
N SER A 63 -8.49 -3.67 -12.38
CA SER A 63 -9.17 -2.47 -12.86
C SER A 63 -8.20 -1.40 -13.33
N TYR A 64 -7.05 -1.22 -12.66
CA TYR A 64 -5.99 -0.32 -13.15
C TYR A 64 -5.50 -0.75 -14.52
N LEU A 65 -5.09 -2.02 -14.67
CA LEU A 65 -4.61 -2.54 -15.95
C LEU A 65 -5.65 -2.36 -17.07
N ARG A 66 -6.90 -2.77 -16.82
CA ARG A 66 -8.00 -2.63 -17.79
C ARG A 66 -8.19 -1.17 -18.21
N ARG A 67 -8.08 -0.22 -17.28
CA ARG A 67 -8.25 1.20 -17.55
C ARG A 67 -7.05 1.81 -18.29
N GLN A 68 -5.86 1.20 -18.23
CA GLN A 68 -4.74 1.61 -19.08
C GLN A 68 -4.94 1.20 -20.53
N ASN A 69 -5.57 0.05 -20.78
CA ASN A 69 -5.94 -0.37 -22.13
C ASN A 69 -7.24 0.28 -22.64
N LYS A 70 -8.10 0.77 -21.73
CA LYS A 70 -9.39 1.41 -22.03
C LYS A 70 -9.63 2.60 -21.08
N PRO A 71 -9.11 3.79 -21.39
CA PRO A 71 -9.13 4.94 -20.50
C PRO A 71 -10.56 5.48 -20.35
N THR A 72 -11.23 5.02 -19.29
CA THR A 72 -12.60 5.42 -18.91
C THR A 72 -12.67 6.07 -17.52
N SER A 73 -11.52 6.26 -16.85
CA SER A 73 -11.47 6.85 -15.52
C SER A 73 -11.11 8.32 -15.56
N THR A 74 -11.83 9.13 -14.78
CA THR A 74 -11.47 10.52 -14.50
C THR A 74 -10.52 10.65 -13.30
N ARG A 75 -10.22 9.56 -12.57
CA ARG A 75 -9.30 9.59 -11.42
C ARG A 75 -7.87 9.80 -11.92
N PRO A 76 -7.17 10.86 -11.50
CA PRO A 76 -5.92 11.24 -12.19
C PRO A 76 -4.74 10.31 -11.95
N VAL A 77 -4.79 9.46 -10.92
CA VAL A 77 -3.85 8.33 -10.77
C VAL A 77 -3.78 7.45 -12.02
N HIS A 78 -4.86 7.31 -12.81
CA HIS A 78 -4.81 6.53 -14.04
C HIS A 78 -3.96 7.18 -15.13
N GLY A 79 -4.09 8.50 -15.32
CA GLY A 79 -3.27 9.25 -16.28
C GLY A 79 -1.81 9.33 -15.86
N LEU A 80 -1.55 9.53 -14.56
CA LEU A 80 -0.20 9.51 -14.01
C LEU A 80 0.48 8.15 -14.18
N LEU A 81 -0.26 7.06 -13.91
CA LEU A 81 0.21 5.70 -14.15
C LEU A 81 0.50 5.45 -15.64
N GLN A 82 -0.36 5.94 -16.55
CA GLN A 82 -0.16 5.79 -17.99
C GLN A 82 1.13 6.50 -18.45
N MET A 83 1.33 7.74 -18.00
CA MET A 83 2.52 8.53 -18.29
C MET A 83 3.78 7.83 -17.78
N GLU A 84 3.76 7.33 -16.55
CA GLU A 84 4.88 6.60 -15.96
C GLU A 84 5.20 5.31 -16.73
N LEU A 85 4.17 4.58 -17.17
CA LEU A 85 4.35 3.36 -17.96
C LEU A 85 4.96 3.62 -19.35
N GLY A 86 4.85 4.84 -19.88
CA GLY A 86 5.57 5.28 -21.07
C GLY A 86 7.08 5.45 -20.84
N ASN A 87 7.50 5.69 -19.60
CA ASN A 87 8.90 5.87 -19.21
C ASN A 87 9.56 4.59 -18.70
N GLY A 88 8.78 3.60 -18.28
CA GLY A 88 9.33 2.35 -17.77
C GLY A 88 8.30 1.48 -17.04
N PRO A 89 8.73 0.35 -16.45
CA PRO A 89 7.86 -0.50 -15.67
C PRO A 89 7.38 0.17 -14.38
N VAL A 90 6.18 -0.17 -13.94
CA VAL A 90 5.66 0.20 -12.62
C VAL A 90 5.46 -1.07 -11.80
N GLU A 91 6.15 -1.17 -10.68
CA GLU A 91 6.07 -2.27 -9.74
C GLU A 91 4.90 -2.08 -8.78
N VAL A 92 4.29 -3.20 -8.39
CA VAL A 92 3.12 -3.23 -7.51
C VAL A 92 3.45 -4.05 -6.28
N PHE A 93 3.41 -3.37 -5.15
CA PHE A 93 3.63 -3.96 -3.84
C PHE A 93 2.31 -4.02 -3.08
N VAL A 94 2.09 -5.06 -2.26
CA VAL A 94 0.86 -5.20 -1.46
C VAL A 94 1.16 -5.62 -0.03
N ARG A 95 0.22 -5.28 0.86
CA ARG A 95 0.17 -5.80 2.23
C ARG A 95 -1.26 -6.19 2.58
N VAL A 96 -1.41 -7.42 3.05
CA VAL A 96 -2.64 -7.94 3.65
C VAL A 96 -2.47 -7.96 5.16
N PHE A 97 -3.53 -7.65 5.89
CA PHE A 97 -3.55 -7.62 7.33
C PHE A 97 -4.25 -8.85 7.87
N LYS A 98 -3.64 -9.52 8.85
CA LYS A 98 -4.26 -10.67 9.54
C LYS A 98 -5.46 -10.23 10.37
N GLU A 99 -5.37 -9.05 10.99
CA GLU A 99 -6.41 -8.42 11.78
C GLU A 99 -6.81 -7.09 11.13
N ARG A 100 -8.10 -6.77 11.13
CA ARG A 100 -8.59 -5.50 10.58
C ARG A 100 -8.50 -4.36 11.60
N THR A 101 -8.77 -4.68 12.84
CA THR A 101 -8.96 -3.70 13.91
C THR A 101 -8.08 -4.04 15.09
N THR A 102 -7.59 -3.01 15.74
CA THR A 102 -6.95 -3.10 17.07
C THR A 102 -7.59 -2.06 17.99
N LEU A 103 -7.18 -2.04 19.26
CA LEU A 103 -7.62 -1.04 20.23
C LEU A 103 -6.47 -0.09 20.57
N TYR A 104 -6.77 1.20 20.64
CA TYR A 104 -5.90 2.22 21.23
C TYR A 104 -6.72 2.94 22.30
N GLU A 105 -6.33 2.80 23.57
CA GLU A 105 -7.09 3.37 24.70
C GLU A 105 -8.59 3.00 24.64
N ASP A 106 -8.88 1.71 24.41
CA ASP A 106 -10.23 1.14 24.24
C ASP A 106 -11.03 1.66 23.02
N LEU A 107 -10.42 2.49 22.17
CA LEU A 107 -11.03 2.96 20.92
C LEU A 107 -10.64 2.06 19.74
N PRO A 108 -11.58 1.69 18.87
CA PRO A 108 -11.29 0.84 17.71
C PRO A 108 -10.51 1.61 16.66
N VAL A 109 -9.40 1.02 16.22
CA VAL A 109 -8.55 1.54 15.14
C VAL A 109 -8.63 0.59 13.95
N ASP A 110 -9.06 1.08 12.78
CA ASP A 110 -8.96 0.34 11.52
C ASP A 110 -7.51 0.39 11.02
N LEU A 111 -6.84 -0.77 11.02
CA LEU A 111 -5.44 -0.90 10.67
C LEU A 111 -5.17 -0.60 9.20
N VAL A 112 -6.11 -0.91 8.29
CA VAL A 112 -5.93 -0.66 6.85
C VAL A 112 -5.96 0.84 6.58
N LEU A 113 -6.96 1.54 7.14
CA LEU A 113 -7.08 2.99 7.00
C LEU A 113 -5.96 3.73 7.72
N GLY A 114 -5.62 3.30 8.94
CA GLY A 114 -4.57 3.89 9.75
C GLY A 114 -3.20 3.76 9.09
N VAL A 115 -2.84 2.57 8.60
CA VAL A 115 -1.56 2.36 7.91
C VAL A 115 -1.51 3.04 6.55
N GLU A 116 -2.61 3.06 5.77
CA GLU A 116 -2.67 3.82 4.51
C GLU A 116 -2.40 5.31 4.76
N ALA A 117 -3.10 5.90 5.73
CA ALA A 117 -2.91 7.31 6.08
C ALA A 117 -1.51 7.59 6.62
N GLY A 118 -0.98 6.73 7.49
CA GLY A 118 0.37 6.84 8.04
C GLY A 118 1.46 6.77 6.96
N LEU A 119 1.34 5.84 6.00
CA LEU A 119 2.27 5.74 4.88
C LEU A 119 2.19 6.95 3.93
N ILE A 120 0.98 7.44 3.63
CA ILE A 120 0.81 8.64 2.80
C ILE A 120 1.43 9.86 3.50
N SER A 121 1.22 10.02 4.81
CA SER A 121 1.81 11.10 5.60
C SER A 121 3.34 11.02 5.61
N LYS A 122 3.89 9.82 5.88
CA LYS A 122 5.32 9.58 6.00
C LYS A 122 6.07 9.74 4.67
N LEU A 123 5.51 9.24 3.57
CA LEU A 123 6.19 9.14 2.28
C LEU A 123 5.82 10.26 1.31
N ASN A 124 4.72 10.98 1.57
CA ASN A 124 4.14 11.99 0.70
C ASN A 124 4.17 11.61 -0.79
N PRO A 125 3.56 10.46 -1.19
CA PRO A 125 3.66 10.00 -2.57
C PRO A 125 3.03 11.02 -3.54
N PRO A 126 3.69 11.35 -4.66
CA PRO A 126 3.27 12.44 -5.55
C PRO A 126 1.89 12.25 -6.17
N TRP A 127 1.40 11.01 -6.29
CA TRP A 127 0.07 10.73 -6.86
C TRP A 127 -1.04 10.72 -5.79
N ASN A 128 -0.70 10.78 -4.50
CA ASN A 128 -1.65 10.93 -3.40
C ASN A 128 -1.91 12.41 -3.14
N ARG A 129 -2.94 12.96 -3.79
CA ARG A 129 -3.34 14.39 -3.71
C ARG A 129 -3.70 14.93 -2.32
N ARG A 130 -3.70 14.09 -1.27
CA ARG A 130 -4.08 14.45 0.11
C ARG A 130 -2.89 14.55 1.07
N GLY A 131 -1.65 14.62 0.59
CA GLY A 131 -0.44 14.70 1.43
C GLY A 131 -0.28 15.97 2.29
N VAL A 132 -1.22 16.91 2.27
CA VAL A 132 -1.16 18.15 3.08
C VAL A 132 -2.12 18.10 4.27
N GLY A 133 -2.02 17.04 5.06
CA GLY A 133 -2.69 16.92 6.35
C GLY A 133 -1.75 16.18 7.28
N ARG A 134 -1.04 16.92 8.14
CA ARG A 134 -0.05 16.41 9.09
C ARG A 134 -0.69 15.35 9.99
N VAL A 135 -0.61 14.07 9.63
CA VAL A 135 -0.77 12.99 10.60
C VAL A 135 0.59 12.82 11.24
N VAL A 136 0.73 13.25 12.49
CA VAL A 136 1.92 13.02 13.30
C VAL A 136 1.97 11.52 13.59
N VAL A 137 2.87 10.81 12.92
CA VAL A 137 3.20 9.43 13.28
C VAL A 137 4.13 9.53 14.48
N MET A 138 3.63 9.25 15.68
CA MET A 138 4.50 9.04 16.84
C MET A 138 5.21 7.69 16.68
N GLU A 139 6.54 7.71 16.71
CA GLU A 139 7.31 6.47 16.84
C GLU A 139 7.08 5.91 18.25
N VAL A 140 6.35 4.80 18.35
CA VAL A 140 6.24 4.06 19.61
C VAL A 140 7.45 3.11 19.68
N PRO A 141 8.35 3.25 20.66
CA PRO A 141 9.44 2.29 20.83
C PRO A 141 8.84 0.91 21.11
N THR A 142 9.17 -0.05 20.24
CA THR A 142 8.79 -1.45 20.42
C THR A 142 9.54 -2.00 21.63
N THR A 143 8.92 -2.01 22.80
CA THR A 143 9.48 -2.70 23.96
C THR A 143 9.18 -4.18 23.81
N ARG A 144 10.04 -4.89 23.07
CA ARG A 144 10.09 -6.35 23.10
C ARG A 144 10.85 -6.75 24.36
N GLY A 145 10.10 -7.18 25.39
CA GLY A 145 10.68 -7.79 26.59
C GLY A 145 10.05 -7.33 27.89
N ALA A 146 8.80 -7.72 28.14
CA ALA A 146 8.29 -7.82 29.51
C ALA A 146 7.89 -9.27 29.74
N ASN A 147 8.72 -10.00 30.50
CA ASN A 147 8.32 -11.26 31.10
C ASN A 147 7.17 -10.94 32.06
N VAL A 148 5.98 -11.45 31.75
CA VAL A 148 4.85 -11.41 32.69
C VAL A 148 5.06 -12.57 33.67
N THR A 149 5.55 -12.25 34.86
CA THR A 149 5.49 -13.18 36.00
C THR A 149 4.11 -13.00 36.65
N PHE A 150 3.28 -14.02 36.58
CA PHE A 150 2.02 -14.06 37.34
C PHE A 150 2.36 -14.37 38.80
N ALA A 151 2.09 -13.44 39.71
CA ALA A 151 2.01 -13.74 41.13
C ALA A 151 0.57 -14.18 41.43
N ASN A 152 0.42 -15.45 41.81
CA ASN A 152 -0.76 -15.91 42.54
C ASN A 152 -0.64 -15.38 43.97
N GLU A 153 -1.66 -14.67 44.45
CA GLU A 153 -1.92 -14.59 45.88
C GLU A 153 -3.29 -15.21 46.16
N VAL A 154 -3.23 -16.33 46.86
CA VAL A 154 -4.30 -16.96 47.61
C VAL A 154 -4.16 -16.50 49.06
N GLU A 155 -5.13 -15.75 49.56
CA GLU A 155 -5.86 -16.00 50.82
C GLU A 155 -6.98 -14.96 50.99
#